data_AF-A0A1Z8V4X2-F1
#
_entry.id   AF-A0A1Z8V4X2-F1
#
_cell.length_a   1.000
_cell.length_b   1.000
_cell.length_c   1.000
_cell.angle_alpha   90.00
_cell.angle_beta   90.00
_cell.angle_gamma   90.00
#
_symmetry.space_group_name_H-M   'P 1'
#
loop_
_entity.id
_entity.type
_entity.pdbx_description
1 polymer ?
#
loop_
_entity_poly.entity_id
_entity_poly.type
_entity_poly.pdbx_seq_one_letter_code
_entity_poly.pdbx_strand_id
1 'polypeptide(L)'
;MSIGKWSRFYKFWEVYEYHGHFDELGESRRGKVLFDGNEGVPHSDGGFRLRSTSGGSLSFSNIPLKTSLETFPCPLERGDIGCYFLRVRVEDTVWDYIGKSAELTKGISDRLREHFIKIAGTTSIHHVSSTKNFAALNAELKTNFHLNPNTPEFFDQHIELAFIKVDRTAVEYEQHVAKIEGMALAKYREMLGEFPKLNSTDETRGLQGLEDLLIPW
;
A
#
# COMPACT_ATOMS: atom_id res chain seq x y z
N MET A 1 14.27 18.58 2.43
CA MET A 1 14.02 17.20 1.96
C MET A 1 14.66 17.09 0.58
N SER A 2 15.55 16.11 0.32
CA SER A 2 16.11 15.95 -1.02
C SER A 2 15.03 15.41 -1.95
N ILE A 3 14.69 16.16 -3.00
CA ILE A 3 13.76 15.72 -4.04
C ILE A 3 14.28 14.39 -4.63
N GLY A 4 13.38 13.42 -4.79
CA GLY A 4 13.68 12.16 -5.49
C GLY A 4 14.45 11.09 -4.70
N LYS A 5 14.56 11.20 -3.37
CA LYS A 5 15.17 10.15 -2.53
C LYS A 5 14.12 9.30 -1.82
N TRP A 6 14.23 7.98 -1.95
CA TRP A 6 13.43 7.04 -1.15
C TRP A 6 13.68 7.25 0.35
N SER A 7 12.61 7.26 1.13
CA SER A 7 12.70 7.13 2.58
C SER A 7 13.29 5.78 2.99
N ARG A 8 13.65 5.63 4.27
CA ARG A 8 13.77 4.28 4.84
C ARG A 8 12.43 3.55 4.75
N PHE A 9 12.48 2.24 4.94
CA PHE A 9 11.27 1.50 5.26
C PHE A 9 10.76 1.90 6.65
N TYR A 10 9.48 2.22 6.69
CA TYR A 10 8.67 2.38 7.88
C TYR A 10 7.88 1.11 8.12
N LYS A 11 7.71 0.72 9.38
CA LYS A 11 6.74 -0.30 9.74
C LYS A 11 5.33 0.24 9.54
N PHE A 12 4.38 -0.66 9.30
CA PHE A 12 2.98 -0.29 9.12
C PHE A 12 2.46 0.58 10.26
N TRP A 13 2.70 0.21 11.52
CA TRP A 13 2.25 0.96 12.70
C TRP A 13 2.83 2.38 12.80
N GLU A 14 3.92 2.68 12.10
CA GLU A 14 4.45 4.05 12.03
C GLU A 14 3.58 4.95 11.13
N VAL A 15 2.82 4.36 10.21
CA VAL A 15 2.06 5.08 9.17
C VAL A 15 0.55 4.92 9.35
N TYR A 16 0.09 3.70 9.57
CA TYR A 16 -1.32 3.31 9.66
C TYR A 16 -1.63 2.60 10.97
N GLU A 17 -2.92 2.52 11.27
CA GLU A 17 -3.48 1.56 12.21
C GLU A 17 -4.54 0.73 11.48
N TYR A 18 -4.61 -0.55 11.81
CA TYR A 18 -5.66 -1.43 11.34
C TYR A 18 -6.55 -1.84 12.52
N HIS A 19 -7.87 -1.64 12.37
CA HIS A 19 -8.88 -1.83 13.41
C HIS A 19 -9.91 -2.90 13.05
N GLY A 20 -9.65 -3.70 12.00
CA GLY A 20 -10.62 -4.67 11.52
C GLY A 20 -11.57 -4.07 10.49
N HIS A 21 -12.32 -4.94 9.81
CA HIS A 21 -13.10 -4.57 8.62
C HIS A 21 -14.53 -4.09 8.93
N PHE A 22 -15.02 -4.31 10.15
CA PHE A 22 -16.38 -3.96 10.56
C PHE A 22 -16.42 -2.86 11.61
N ASP A 23 -17.43 -2.01 11.47
CA ASP A 23 -17.76 -0.92 12.38
C ASP A 23 -18.10 -1.44 13.77
N GLU A 24 -17.23 -1.14 14.74
CA GLU A 24 -17.43 -1.48 16.15
C GLU A 24 -18.59 -0.70 16.79
N LEU A 25 -18.88 0.51 16.31
CA LEU A 25 -19.91 1.39 16.89
C LEU A 25 -21.30 1.14 16.30
N GLY A 26 -21.39 0.52 15.11
CA GLY A 26 -22.66 0.17 14.47
C GLY A 26 -23.48 1.37 13.99
N GLU A 27 -22.88 2.56 13.88
CA GLU A 27 -23.57 3.80 13.49
C GLU A 27 -23.67 3.97 11.97
N SER A 28 -22.95 3.15 11.20
CA SER A 28 -22.97 3.18 9.74
C SER A 28 -24.33 2.76 9.15
N ARG A 29 -24.82 3.54 8.17
CA ARG A 29 -26.05 3.24 7.42
C ARG A 29 -25.92 2.08 6.42
N ARG A 30 -24.75 1.45 6.34
CA ARG A 30 -24.49 0.34 5.42
C ARG A 30 -25.12 -0.97 5.95
N GLY A 31 -25.46 -1.87 5.03
CA GLY A 31 -25.95 -3.20 5.39
C GLY A 31 -24.88 -4.06 6.06
N LYS A 32 -25.32 -5.00 6.88
CA LYS A 32 -24.45 -6.04 7.44
C LYS A 32 -24.00 -7.00 6.35
N VAL A 33 -22.79 -7.53 6.48
CA VAL A 33 -22.19 -8.52 5.59
C VAL A 33 -21.51 -9.58 6.45
N LEU A 34 -21.60 -10.85 6.04
CA LEU A 34 -20.86 -11.97 6.62
C LEU A 34 -19.55 -12.18 5.86
N PHE A 35 -18.41 -12.15 6.55
CA PHE A 35 -17.07 -12.38 6.00
C PHE A 35 -16.22 -13.18 6.97
N ASP A 36 -15.63 -14.30 6.50
CA ASP A 36 -14.81 -15.22 7.31
C ASP A 36 -15.44 -15.57 8.68
N GLY A 37 -16.76 -15.82 8.68
CA GLY A 37 -17.53 -16.18 9.89
C GLY A 37 -17.93 -15.01 10.79
N ASN A 38 -17.51 -13.78 10.47
CA ASN A 38 -17.85 -12.58 11.22
C ASN A 38 -18.94 -11.79 10.47
N GLU A 39 -19.99 -11.34 11.17
CA GLU A 39 -21.04 -10.49 10.60
C GLU A 39 -20.94 -9.07 11.15
N GLY A 40 -20.95 -8.07 10.28
CA GLY A 40 -20.90 -6.68 10.71
C GLY A 40 -21.09 -5.69 9.57
N VAL A 41 -21.06 -4.40 9.90
CA VAL A 41 -21.21 -3.33 8.90
C VAL A 41 -19.82 -2.93 8.39
N PRO A 42 -19.49 -3.11 7.08
CA PRO A 42 -18.14 -2.84 6.60
C PRO A 42 -17.72 -1.38 6.71
N HIS A 43 -16.53 -1.15 7.27
CA HIS A 43 -15.88 0.15 7.27
C HIS A 43 -15.68 0.70 5.85
N SER A 44 -15.84 2.01 5.69
CA SER A 44 -15.67 2.64 4.38
C SER A 44 -14.21 2.69 3.91
N ASP A 45 -13.29 2.76 4.86
CA ASP A 45 -11.84 2.72 4.65
C ASP A 45 -11.26 1.30 4.82
N GLY A 46 -12.12 0.29 4.96
CA GLY A 46 -11.74 -1.10 5.14
C GLY A 46 -11.01 -1.39 6.44
N GLY A 47 -11.08 -0.51 7.44
CA GLY A 47 -10.40 -0.68 8.71
C GLY A 47 -9.07 0.04 8.83
N PHE A 48 -8.60 0.66 7.75
CA PHE A 48 -7.27 1.24 7.65
C PHE A 48 -7.30 2.74 7.92
N ARG A 49 -6.75 3.14 9.06
CA ARG A 49 -6.62 4.54 9.48
C ARG A 49 -5.21 5.04 9.22
N LEU A 50 -5.05 6.04 8.37
CA LEU A 50 -3.78 6.79 8.26
C LEU A 50 -3.59 7.65 9.53
N ARG A 51 -2.47 7.47 10.24
CA ARG A 51 -2.24 8.10 11.56
C ARG A 51 -2.24 9.63 11.53
N SER A 52 -1.73 10.23 10.45
CA SER A 52 -1.70 11.69 10.28
C SER A 52 -3.08 12.31 9.97
N THR A 53 -4.09 11.49 9.66
CA THR A 53 -5.41 12.03 9.35
C THR A 53 -6.08 12.50 10.64
N SER A 54 -6.37 13.80 10.71
CA SER A 54 -7.09 14.44 11.80
C SER A 54 -8.39 15.06 11.31
N GLY A 55 -9.42 15.03 12.18
CA GLY A 55 -10.72 15.66 11.94
C GLY A 55 -11.62 14.97 10.91
N GLY A 56 -12.88 15.40 10.84
CA GLY A 56 -13.90 14.90 9.92
C GLY A 56 -14.64 13.63 10.37
N SER A 57 -15.57 13.14 9.55
CA SER A 57 -16.33 11.91 9.79
C SER A 57 -15.51 10.66 9.44
N LEU A 58 -14.40 10.46 10.16
CA LEU A 58 -13.55 9.27 10.00
C LEU A 58 -14.14 8.11 10.79
N SER A 59 -14.02 6.89 10.25
CA SER A 59 -14.50 5.66 10.89
C SER A 59 -13.93 5.44 12.30
N PHE A 60 -12.77 6.02 12.62
CA PHE A 60 -12.08 5.85 13.90
C PHE A 60 -11.79 7.18 14.60
N SER A 61 -12.58 8.23 14.32
CA SER A 61 -12.36 9.58 14.87
C SER A 61 -12.42 9.65 16.40
N ASN A 62 -13.22 8.78 17.03
CA ASN A 62 -13.36 8.71 18.48
C ASN A 62 -12.34 7.79 19.17
N ILE A 63 -11.53 7.05 18.39
CA ILE A 63 -10.53 6.13 18.93
C ILE A 63 -9.18 6.86 19.00
N PRO A 64 -8.55 6.97 20.19
CA PRO A 64 -7.20 7.53 20.30
C PRO A 64 -6.19 6.75 19.45
N LEU A 65 -5.15 7.42 18.96
CA LEU A 65 -4.04 6.72 18.30
C LEU A 65 -3.38 5.76 19.31
N LYS A 66 -3.02 4.55 18.87
CA LYS A 66 -2.23 3.58 19.64
C LYS A 66 -0.90 4.21 20.10
N THR A 67 -0.33 5.06 19.25
CA THR A 67 0.94 5.76 19.49
C THR A 67 0.82 7.23 19.10
N SER A 68 1.28 8.14 19.96
CA SER A 68 1.24 9.58 19.71
C SER A 68 2.05 9.99 18.47
N LEU A 69 1.56 10.99 17.72
CA LEU A 69 2.30 11.62 16.62
C LEU A 69 3.49 12.45 17.09
N GLU A 70 3.48 12.91 18.35
CA GLU A 70 4.61 13.62 18.94
C GLU A 70 5.81 12.68 19.14
N THR A 71 5.54 11.47 19.63
CA THR A 71 6.57 10.44 19.83
C THR A 71 6.99 9.79 18.52
N PHE A 72 6.02 9.48 17.65
CA PHE A 72 6.25 8.84 16.36
C PHE A 72 5.51 9.59 15.26
N PRO A 73 6.15 10.59 14.64
CA PRO A 73 5.58 11.34 13.52
C PRO A 73 5.21 10.41 12.37
N CYS A 74 4.04 10.63 11.78
CA CYS A 74 3.60 9.88 10.61
C CYS A 74 4.28 10.47 9.35
N PRO A 75 4.99 9.67 8.55
CA PRO A 75 5.76 10.18 7.41
C PRO A 75 4.92 10.52 6.17
N LEU A 76 3.64 10.15 6.19
CA LEU A 76 2.71 10.28 5.08
C LEU A 76 1.50 11.10 5.51
N GLU A 77 1.13 12.09 4.71
CA GLU A 77 -0.08 12.88 4.90
C GLU A 77 -1.15 12.53 3.86
N ARG A 78 -2.40 12.83 4.20
CA ARG A 78 -3.50 12.66 3.26
C ARG A 78 -3.31 13.60 2.07
N GLY A 79 -3.30 13.04 0.87
CA GLY A 79 -3.09 13.81 -0.37
C GLY A 79 -1.63 13.88 -0.82
N ASP A 80 -0.67 13.37 -0.04
CA ASP A 80 0.70 13.20 -0.52
C ASP A 80 0.70 12.37 -1.81
N ILE A 81 1.42 12.85 -2.83
CA ILE A 81 1.62 12.18 -4.12
C ILE A 81 3.08 11.79 -4.30
N GLY A 82 3.32 10.87 -5.24
CA GLY A 82 4.65 10.36 -5.52
C GLY A 82 4.66 8.86 -5.75
N CYS A 83 5.78 8.24 -5.41
CA CYS A 83 5.96 6.79 -5.50
C CYS A 83 5.97 6.18 -4.11
N TYR A 84 5.50 4.94 -4.01
CA TYR A 84 5.51 4.17 -2.80
C TYR A 84 6.01 2.76 -3.07
N PHE A 85 6.66 2.20 -2.06
CA PHE A 85 7.17 0.84 -2.05
C PHE A 85 6.52 0.11 -0.89
N LEU A 86 5.67 -0.86 -1.21
CA LEU A 86 5.01 -1.75 -0.27
C LEU A 86 5.74 -3.09 -0.27
N ARG A 87 6.09 -3.55 0.93
CA ARG A 87 6.74 -4.84 1.15
C ARG A 87 5.94 -5.64 2.16
N VAL A 88 5.64 -6.88 1.79
CA VAL A 88 5.15 -7.92 2.70
C VAL A 88 6.32 -8.86 2.96
N ARG A 89 6.70 -9.05 4.22
CA ARG A 89 7.77 -9.97 4.62
C ARG A 89 7.28 -10.96 5.65
N VAL A 90 7.34 -12.24 5.32
CA VAL A 90 7.02 -13.35 6.21
C VAL A 90 8.18 -14.32 6.15
N GLU A 91 8.82 -14.56 7.29
CA GLU A 91 10.05 -15.37 7.38
C GLU A 91 11.09 -14.89 6.35
N ASP A 92 11.62 -15.79 5.53
CA ASP A 92 12.58 -15.48 4.46
C ASP A 92 11.91 -15.05 3.14
N THR A 93 10.58 -15.03 3.09
CA THR A 93 9.83 -14.72 1.86
C THR A 93 9.41 -13.26 1.83
N VAL A 94 9.65 -12.62 0.67
CA VAL A 94 9.34 -11.22 0.42
C VAL A 94 8.45 -11.10 -0.82
N TRP A 95 7.37 -10.32 -0.68
CA TRP A 95 6.53 -9.87 -1.79
C TRP A 95 6.52 -8.35 -1.82
N ASP A 96 7.05 -7.84 -2.90
CA ASP A 96 7.27 -6.42 -3.11
C ASP A 96 6.27 -5.87 -4.13
N TYR A 97 5.87 -4.62 -3.95
CA TYR A 97 5.07 -3.83 -4.87
C TYR A 97 5.63 -2.40 -4.94
N ILE A 98 5.97 -1.94 -6.14
CA ILE A 98 6.31 -0.53 -6.38
C ILE A 98 5.19 0.09 -7.19
N GLY A 99 4.68 1.23 -6.75
CA GLY A 99 3.68 1.96 -7.51
C GLY A 99 3.74 3.45 -7.30
N LYS A 100 2.86 4.15 -8.01
CA LYS A 100 2.70 5.59 -7.90
C LYS A 100 1.29 6.05 -7.58
N SER A 101 1.21 7.30 -7.15
CA SER A 101 -0.01 8.09 -7.16
C SER A 101 0.33 9.51 -7.60
N ALA A 102 -0.32 9.97 -8.67
CA ALA A 102 -0.18 11.32 -9.21
C ALA A 102 -1.57 11.94 -9.52
N GLU A 103 -2.64 11.36 -9.01
CA GLU A 103 -3.99 11.84 -9.28
C GLU A 103 -4.29 13.13 -8.51
N LEU A 104 -5.16 13.97 -9.06
CA LEU A 104 -5.60 15.20 -8.39
C LEU A 104 -6.38 14.90 -7.10
N THR A 105 -7.18 13.84 -7.09
CA THR A 105 -8.14 13.55 -6.01
C THR A 105 -7.69 12.43 -5.07
N LYS A 106 -6.79 11.55 -5.51
CA LYS A 106 -6.27 10.41 -4.73
C LYS A 106 -4.78 10.57 -4.49
N GLY A 107 -4.33 10.33 -3.26
CA GLY A 107 -2.92 10.32 -2.88
C GLY A 107 -2.34 8.91 -2.83
N ILE A 108 -1.09 8.82 -2.37
CA ILE A 108 -0.42 7.54 -2.04
C ILE A 108 -1.28 6.75 -1.05
N SER A 109 -1.85 7.41 -0.05
CA SER A 109 -2.65 6.73 0.97
C SER A 109 -3.87 6.01 0.43
N ASP A 110 -4.56 6.58 -0.56
CA ASP A 110 -5.73 5.95 -1.17
C ASP A 110 -5.33 4.66 -1.92
N ARG A 111 -4.18 4.71 -2.63
CA ARG A 111 -3.64 3.55 -3.35
C ARG A 111 -3.14 2.46 -2.40
N LEU A 112 -2.46 2.83 -1.32
CA LEU A 112 -2.05 1.89 -0.28
C LEU A 112 -3.25 1.20 0.36
N ARG A 113 -4.31 1.94 0.69
CA ARG A 113 -5.54 1.34 1.24
C ARG A 113 -6.13 0.29 0.29
N GLU A 114 -6.20 0.58 -1.01
CA GLU A 114 -6.65 -0.40 -2.01
C GLU A 114 -5.78 -1.67 -1.98
N HIS A 115 -4.46 -1.55 -1.80
CA HIS A 115 -3.56 -2.70 -1.68
C HIS A 115 -3.69 -3.44 -0.35
N PHE A 116 -3.88 -2.74 0.76
CA PHE A 116 -4.10 -3.36 2.07
C PHE A 116 -5.40 -4.17 2.09
N ILE A 117 -6.47 -3.67 1.48
CA ILE A 117 -7.73 -4.42 1.30
C ILE A 117 -7.49 -5.71 0.51
N LYS A 118 -6.64 -5.67 -0.53
CA LYS A 118 -6.28 -6.88 -1.29
C LYS A 118 -5.46 -7.86 -0.46
N ILE A 119 -4.49 -7.38 0.31
CA ILE A 119 -3.66 -8.20 1.21
C ILE A 119 -4.54 -8.89 2.25
N ALA A 120 -5.43 -8.13 2.90
CA ALA A 120 -6.38 -8.64 3.88
C ALA A 120 -7.38 -9.65 3.28
N GLY A 121 -7.54 -9.68 1.96
CA GLY A 121 -8.47 -10.58 1.27
C GLY A 121 -9.92 -10.12 1.32
N THR A 122 -10.17 -8.84 1.63
CA THR A 122 -11.50 -8.26 1.84
C THR A 122 -12.08 -7.61 0.58
N THR A 123 -11.59 -8.00 -0.60
CA THR A 123 -11.98 -7.40 -1.89
C THR A 123 -13.47 -7.51 -2.20
N SER A 124 -14.13 -8.58 -1.74
CA SER A 124 -15.56 -8.81 -1.93
C SER A 124 -16.46 -7.78 -1.23
N ILE A 125 -15.96 -7.10 -0.19
CA ILE A 125 -16.77 -6.22 0.66
C ILE A 125 -16.47 -4.72 0.45
N HIS A 126 -15.39 -4.36 -0.25
CA HIS A 126 -14.94 -2.96 -0.40
C HIS A 126 -14.90 -2.41 -1.83
N HIS A 127 -15.54 -3.07 -2.80
CA HIS A 127 -15.49 -2.70 -4.23
C HIS A 127 -14.06 -2.56 -4.79
N VAL A 128 -13.09 -3.27 -4.18
CA VAL A 128 -11.71 -3.32 -4.64
C VAL A 128 -11.53 -4.61 -5.43
N SER A 129 -11.06 -4.53 -6.67
CA SER A 129 -10.74 -5.72 -7.45
C SER A 129 -9.37 -6.28 -7.05
N SER A 130 -9.30 -7.56 -6.72
CA SER A 130 -8.02 -8.24 -6.52
C SER A 130 -7.31 -8.47 -7.85
N THR A 131 -5.98 -8.38 -7.86
CA THR A 131 -5.18 -8.86 -9.00
C THR A 131 -4.79 -10.32 -8.78
N LYS A 132 -4.37 -11.01 -9.84
CA LYS A 132 -3.89 -12.40 -9.72
C LYS A 132 -2.75 -12.55 -8.68
N ASN A 133 -1.87 -11.56 -8.60
CA ASN A 133 -0.70 -11.62 -7.71
C ASN A 133 -1.09 -11.40 -6.25
N PHE A 134 -2.02 -10.47 -5.96
CA PHE A 134 -2.53 -10.31 -4.59
C PHE A 134 -3.41 -11.51 -4.16
N ALA A 135 -4.18 -12.10 -5.08
CA ALA A 135 -4.91 -13.33 -4.81
C ALA A 135 -3.96 -14.50 -4.51
N ALA A 136 -2.87 -14.63 -5.26
CA ALA A 136 -1.82 -15.63 -5.01
C ALA A 136 -1.14 -15.41 -3.66
N LEU A 137 -0.77 -14.15 -3.32
CA LEU A 137 -0.24 -13.80 -2.00
C LEU A 137 -1.20 -14.24 -0.89
N ASN A 138 -2.48 -13.88 -0.98
CA ASN A 138 -3.45 -14.22 0.06
C ASN A 138 -3.60 -15.74 0.25
N ALA A 139 -3.62 -16.50 -0.87
CA ALA A 139 -3.65 -17.95 -0.83
C ALA A 139 -2.39 -18.50 -0.14
N GLU A 140 -1.20 -18.03 -0.54
CA GLU A 140 0.08 -18.48 0.00
C GLU A 140 0.21 -18.21 1.51
N LEU A 141 -0.19 -17.02 1.97
CA LEU A 141 -0.22 -16.66 3.40
C LEU A 141 -1.09 -17.62 4.21
N LYS A 142 -2.27 -17.98 3.69
CA LYS A 142 -3.21 -18.87 4.37
C LYS A 142 -2.76 -20.34 4.33
N THR A 143 -2.25 -20.81 3.20
CA THR A 143 -1.94 -22.24 3.01
C THR A 143 -0.55 -22.62 3.47
N ASN A 144 0.46 -21.81 3.17
CA ASN A 144 1.87 -22.17 3.39
C ASN A 144 2.37 -21.65 4.73
N PHE A 145 1.93 -20.45 5.12
CA PHE A 145 2.37 -19.80 6.36
C PHE A 145 1.33 -19.89 7.49
N HIS A 146 0.11 -20.37 7.20
CA HIS A 146 -0.99 -20.45 8.15
C HIS A 146 -1.32 -19.12 8.84
N LEU A 147 -1.14 -18.01 8.13
CA LEU A 147 -1.39 -16.66 8.62
C LEU A 147 -2.75 -16.14 8.14
N ASN A 148 -3.44 -15.40 9.02
CA ASN A 148 -4.60 -14.61 8.65
C ASN A 148 -4.17 -13.14 8.40
N PRO A 149 -4.14 -12.68 7.13
CA PRO A 149 -3.73 -11.32 6.82
C PRO A 149 -4.76 -10.26 7.21
N ASN A 150 -5.96 -10.66 7.63
CA ASN A 150 -7.03 -9.76 8.06
C ASN A 150 -6.95 -9.48 9.58
N THR A 151 -5.75 -9.19 10.11
CA THR A 151 -5.52 -8.96 11.55
C THR A 151 -4.57 -7.79 11.78
N PRO A 152 -4.73 -6.99 12.87
CA PRO A 152 -3.80 -5.92 13.21
C PRO A 152 -2.36 -6.40 13.36
N GLU A 153 -2.17 -7.55 13.99
CA GLU A 153 -0.86 -8.14 14.26
C GLU A 153 -0.12 -8.46 12.97
N PHE A 154 -0.83 -8.99 11.95
CA PHE A 154 -0.23 -9.26 10.66
C PHE A 154 0.32 -7.99 10.01
N PHE A 155 -0.48 -6.93 9.97
CA PHE A 155 -0.06 -5.67 9.37
C PHE A 155 1.12 -5.05 10.11
N ASP A 156 1.06 -4.99 11.44
CA ASP A 156 2.10 -4.38 12.28
C ASP A 156 3.45 -5.11 12.16
N GLN A 157 3.44 -6.43 11.97
CA GLN A 157 4.64 -7.26 11.90
C GLN A 157 5.22 -7.42 10.49
N HIS A 158 4.36 -7.58 9.48
CA HIS A 158 4.77 -8.06 8.16
C HIS A 158 4.75 -7.00 7.06
N ILE A 159 4.17 -5.82 7.31
CA ILE A 159 4.06 -4.77 6.28
C ILE A 159 5.05 -3.64 6.53
N GLU A 160 5.80 -3.32 5.47
CA GLU A 160 6.76 -2.22 5.44
C GLU A 160 6.47 -1.29 4.26
N LEU A 161 6.70 0.01 4.46
CA LEU A 161 6.37 1.06 3.51
C LEU A 161 7.55 2.01 3.33
N ALA A 162 7.87 2.39 2.09
CA ALA A 162 8.77 3.50 1.79
C ALA A 162 8.16 4.42 0.74
N PHE A 163 8.62 5.68 0.71
CA PHE A 163 8.01 6.73 -0.09
C PHE A 163 9.06 7.60 -0.79
N ILE A 164 8.72 8.07 -1.99
CA ILE A 164 9.22 9.30 -2.57
C ILE A 164 8.04 10.23 -2.72
N LYS A 165 8.08 11.38 -2.03
CA LYS A 165 7.03 12.40 -2.11
C LYS A 165 7.40 13.44 -3.15
N VAL A 166 6.41 13.86 -3.94
CA VAL A 166 6.56 14.87 -4.98
C VAL A 166 5.64 16.05 -4.66
N ASP A 167 6.14 17.25 -4.88
CA ASP A 167 5.35 18.46 -4.75
C ASP A 167 4.36 18.56 -5.91
N ARG A 168 3.07 18.57 -5.60
CA ARG A 168 1.98 18.65 -6.58
C ARG A 168 1.92 20.02 -7.29
N THR A 169 2.55 21.04 -6.74
CA THR A 169 2.64 22.37 -7.36
C THR A 169 3.78 22.47 -8.37
N ALA A 170 4.67 21.47 -8.43
CA ALA A 170 5.75 21.43 -9.39
C ALA A 170 5.21 21.27 -10.82
N VAL A 171 5.86 21.95 -11.76
CA VAL A 171 5.63 21.75 -13.19
C VAL A 171 5.93 20.28 -13.53
N GLU A 172 5.06 19.66 -14.34
CA GLU A 172 5.22 18.28 -14.81
C GLU A 172 5.33 17.22 -13.69
N TYR A 173 4.68 17.46 -12.55
CA TYR A 173 4.73 16.51 -11.43
C TYR A 173 4.30 15.08 -11.84
N GLU A 174 3.31 14.94 -12.73
CA GLU A 174 2.84 13.63 -13.21
C GLU A 174 3.94 12.87 -13.96
N GLN A 175 4.66 13.56 -14.84
CA GLN A 175 5.78 13.03 -15.60
C GLN A 175 6.93 12.66 -14.66
N HIS A 176 7.23 13.49 -13.65
CA HIS A 176 8.23 13.18 -12.63
C HIS A 176 7.88 11.91 -11.88
N VAL A 177 6.64 11.78 -11.40
CA VAL A 177 6.20 10.59 -10.67
C VAL A 177 6.26 9.35 -11.55
N ALA A 178 5.81 9.42 -12.80
CA ALA A 178 5.90 8.31 -13.75
C ALA A 178 7.36 7.89 -14.03
N LYS A 179 8.26 8.86 -14.20
CA LYS A 179 9.68 8.59 -14.43
C LYS A 179 10.34 7.92 -13.21
N ILE A 180 10.04 8.40 -12.00
CA ILE A 180 10.59 7.83 -10.76
C ILE A 180 10.14 6.37 -10.60
N GLU A 181 8.86 6.08 -10.81
CA GLU A 181 8.33 4.71 -10.75
C GLU A 181 9.01 3.80 -11.77
N GLY A 182 9.08 4.21 -13.05
CA GLY A 182 9.71 3.42 -14.10
C GLY A 182 11.19 3.14 -13.82
N MET A 183 11.94 4.14 -13.35
CA MET A 183 13.34 3.97 -12.95
C MET A 183 13.49 3.03 -11.73
N ALA A 184 12.58 3.11 -10.76
CA ALA A 184 12.59 2.25 -9.59
C ALA A 184 12.31 0.78 -9.97
N LEU A 185 11.32 0.53 -10.84
CA LEU A 185 11.00 -0.80 -11.35
C LEU A 185 12.15 -1.37 -12.19
N ALA A 186 12.75 -0.56 -13.08
CA ALA A 186 13.90 -0.99 -13.86
C ALA A 186 15.10 -1.35 -12.97
N LYS A 187 15.41 -0.51 -11.97
CA LYS A 187 16.51 -0.77 -11.03
C LYS A 187 16.24 -2.01 -10.16
N TYR A 188 15.01 -2.20 -9.72
CA TYR A 188 14.60 -3.40 -8.98
C TYR A 188 14.87 -4.66 -9.81
N ARG A 189 14.41 -4.68 -11.08
CA ARG A 189 14.65 -5.80 -12.01
C ARG A 189 16.14 -6.04 -12.26
N GLU A 190 16.92 -4.97 -12.48
CA GLU A 190 18.37 -5.07 -12.67
C GLU A 190 19.05 -5.75 -11.48
N MET A 191 18.64 -5.41 -10.24
CA MET A 191 19.26 -5.91 -9.03
C MET A 191 18.81 -7.32 -8.63
N LEU A 192 17.55 -7.69 -8.90
CA LEU A 192 16.92 -8.91 -8.41
C LEU A 192 16.55 -9.92 -9.51
N GLY A 193 16.75 -9.56 -10.79
CA GLY A 193 16.45 -10.39 -11.95
C GLY A 193 14.95 -10.48 -12.32
N GLU A 194 14.06 -10.08 -11.42
CA GLU A 194 12.60 -10.13 -11.60
C GLU A 194 11.92 -8.82 -11.19
N PHE A 195 10.67 -8.63 -11.64
CA PHE A 195 9.83 -7.54 -11.13
C PHE A 195 9.32 -7.83 -9.72
N PRO A 196 8.91 -6.79 -8.97
CA PRO A 196 8.24 -7.01 -7.70
C PRO A 196 7.02 -7.93 -7.88
N LYS A 197 6.95 -9.00 -7.08
CA LYS A 197 5.98 -10.09 -7.26
C LYS A 197 4.52 -9.64 -7.27
N LEU A 198 4.20 -8.51 -6.63
CA LEU A 198 2.83 -7.99 -6.56
C LEU A 198 2.47 -7.06 -7.74
N ASN A 199 3.44 -6.60 -8.52
CA ASN A 199 3.17 -5.84 -9.74
C ASN A 199 2.63 -6.76 -10.82
N SER A 200 1.45 -6.45 -11.37
CA SER A 200 0.78 -7.29 -12.39
C SER A 200 1.32 -7.09 -13.81
N THR A 201 2.12 -6.05 -14.04
CA THR A 201 2.50 -5.59 -15.37
C THR A 201 4.01 -5.36 -15.40
N ASP A 202 4.68 -5.94 -16.41
CA ASP A 202 6.02 -5.51 -16.79
C ASP A 202 5.88 -4.11 -17.40
N GLU A 203 6.17 -3.08 -16.61
CA GLU A 203 6.15 -1.69 -17.07
C GLU A 203 7.42 -1.28 -17.82
N THR A 204 8.39 -2.18 -18.01
CA THR A 204 9.58 -1.94 -18.83
C THR A 204 9.40 -2.33 -20.30
N ARG A 205 8.16 -2.51 -20.75
CA ARG A 205 7.81 -2.66 -22.17
C ARG A 205 8.45 -1.52 -22.97
N GLY A 206 9.51 -1.83 -23.72
CA GLY A 206 10.34 -0.86 -24.45
C GLY A 206 11.84 -0.91 -24.14
N LEU A 207 12.27 -1.58 -23.06
CA LEU A 207 13.70 -1.82 -22.78
C LEU A 207 14.25 -3.09 -23.46
N GLN A 208 13.37 -3.99 -23.89
CA GLN A 208 13.76 -5.23 -24.57
C GLN A 208 14.41 -4.90 -25.93
N GLY A 209 15.65 -5.35 -26.13
CA GLY A 209 16.47 -5.02 -27.30
C GLY A 209 17.29 -3.74 -27.17
N LEU A 210 17.15 -2.96 -26.10
CA LEU A 210 18.03 -1.81 -25.83
C LEU A 210 19.45 -2.27 -25.48
N GLU A 211 19.58 -3.36 -24.72
CA GLU A 211 20.89 -3.93 -24.36
C GLU A 211 21.70 -4.34 -25.60
N ASP A 212 21.05 -4.94 -26.61
CA ASP A 212 21.67 -5.32 -27.89
C ASP A 212 22.17 -4.11 -28.69
N LEU A 213 21.62 -2.91 -28.46
CA LEU A 213 22.05 -1.65 -29.08
C LEU A 213 23.18 -0.95 -28.30
N LEU A 214 23.34 -1.28 -27.02
CA LEU A 214 24.31 -0.65 -26.12
C LEU A 214 25.63 -1.41 -26.03
N ILE A 215 25.69 -2.66 -26.51
CA ILE A 215 26.95 -3.38 -26.71
C ILE A 215 27.65 -2.75 -27.92
N PRO A 216 28.82 -2.11 -27.75
CA PRO A 216 29.60 -1.65 -28.88
C PRO A 216 30.13 -2.88 -29.62
N TRP A 217 29.99 -2.89 -30.94
CA TRP A 217 30.69 -3.81 -31.82
C TRP A 217 32.22 -3.73 -31.62
#